data_AF-A0A7R8WQA4-F1
#
_entry.id   AF-A0A7R8WQA4-F1
#
_cell.length_a   1.000
_cell.length_b   1.000
_cell.length_c   1.000
_cell.angle_alpha   90.00
_cell.angle_beta   90.00
_cell.angle_gamma   90.00
#
_symmetry.space_group_name_H-M   'P 1'
#
loop_
_entity.id
_entity.type
_entity.pdbx_description
1 polymer ?
#
loop_
_entity_poly.entity_id
_entity_poly.type
_entity_poly.pdbx_seq_one_letter_code
_entity_poly.pdbx_strand_id
1 'polypeptide(L)'
;MSRARSYSASPTGKCLLGQNSVDGKPWAFHCGDMAGFCERAPLHFLVIPKKHIPMPVDVQVEDEAVCGKMLRVAADIAREKGIEDSYRIVFNNGAKSGQVVFHLHMHILGGKDKPWPI
;
A
#
# COMPACT_ATOMS: atom_id res chain seq x y z
N MET A 1 -7.57 -6.94 30.56
CA MET A 1 -8.75 -6.21 30.04
C MET A 1 -8.25 -5.08 29.15
N SER A 2 -7.85 -5.38 27.90
CA SER A 2 -7.42 -4.33 26.96
C SER A 2 -8.62 -3.84 26.16
N ARG A 3 -8.83 -2.53 26.16
CA ARG A 3 -9.90 -1.88 25.40
C ARG A 3 -9.63 -2.05 23.92
N ALA A 4 -10.48 -2.82 23.23
CA ALA A 4 -10.56 -2.79 21.78
C ALA A 4 -10.96 -1.37 21.35
N ARG A 5 -10.06 -0.65 20.68
CA ARG A 5 -10.44 0.58 19.97
C ARG A 5 -11.16 0.14 18.70
N SER A 6 -12.47 0.30 18.68
CA SER A 6 -13.28 0.18 17.46
C SER A 6 -12.85 1.27 16.49
N TYR A 7 -12.45 0.89 15.28
CA TYR A 7 -12.22 1.84 14.19
C TYR A 7 -13.34 1.67 13.17
N SER A 8 -14.23 2.65 13.12
CA SER A 8 -15.26 2.78 12.08
C SER A 8 -14.70 3.53 10.88
N ALA A 9 -15.02 3.07 9.67
CA ALA A 9 -14.84 3.87 8.45
C ALA A 9 -15.57 5.21 8.61
N SER A 10 -14.86 6.31 8.35
CA SER A 10 -15.48 7.64 8.37
C SER A 10 -16.49 7.75 7.21
N PRO A 11 -17.71 8.28 7.44
CA PRO A 11 -18.74 8.42 6.42
C PRO A 11 -18.42 9.47 5.34
N THR A 12 -17.20 10.02 5.35
CA THR A 12 -16.77 11.12 4.47
C THR A 12 -15.80 10.69 3.35
N GLY A 13 -15.60 9.39 3.12
CA GLY A 13 -14.69 8.92 2.07
C GLY A 13 -13.21 9.27 2.31
N LYS A 14 -12.86 9.76 3.52
CA LYS A 14 -11.47 9.86 3.96
C LYS A 14 -11.00 8.48 4.38
N CYS A 15 -10.16 7.88 3.54
CA CYS A 15 -9.35 6.73 3.90
C CYS A 15 -8.63 7.06 5.24
N LEU A 16 -8.68 6.14 6.21
CA LEU A 16 -8.04 6.28 7.53
C LEU A 16 -6.50 6.39 7.47
N LEU A 17 -5.93 6.49 6.27
CA LEU A 17 -4.52 6.76 5.98
C LEU A 17 -4.18 8.24 6.22
N GLY A 18 -4.39 8.68 7.45
CA GLY A 18 -3.94 9.97 7.94
C GLY A 18 -2.62 9.82 8.69
N GLN A 19 -1.56 10.39 8.11
CA GLN A 19 -0.39 11.02 8.78
C GLN A 19 0.99 10.37 8.76
N ASN A 20 1.23 9.19 8.19
CA ASN A 20 2.60 8.65 8.13
C ASN A 20 3.07 8.43 6.69
N SER A 21 3.37 9.53 5.99
CA SER A 21 4.15 9.48 4.74
C SER A 21 5.51 8.83 5.01
N VAL A 22 5.89 7.80 4.24
CA VAL A 22 7.25 7.23 4.32
C VAL A 22 8.24 8.35 3.97
N ASP A 23 9.05 8.75 4.95
CA ASP A 23 10.12 9.73 4.80
C ASP A 23 9.67 11.05 4.12
N GLY A 24 8.44 11.50 4.41
CA GLY A 24 7.87 12.75 3.88
C GLY A 24 7.27 12.66 2.47
N LYS A 25 7.23 11.47 1.85
CA LYS A 25 6.65 11.26 0.51
C LYS A 25 5.12 11.13 0.59
N PRO A 26 4.33 12.05 -0.01
CA PRO A 26 2.88 12.07 0.16
C PRO A 26 2.13 10.95 -0.57
N TRP A 27 2.86 10.02 -1.20
CA TRP A 27 2.33 8.89 -1.97
C TRP A 27 2.53 7.55 -1.28
N ALA A 28 3.31 7.49 -0.19
CA ALA A 28 3.73 6.25 0.42
C ALA A 28 3.37 6.19 1.90
N PHE A 29 2.86 5.07 2.38
CA PHE A 29 2.36 4.90 3.74
C PHE A 29 2.91 3.61 4.36
N HIS A 30 3.38 3.64 5.61
CA HIS A 30 3.77 2.43 6.32
C HIS A 30 2.53 1.59 6.66
N CYS A 31 2.62 0.27 6.47
CA CYS A 31 1.54 -0.66 6.86
C CYS A 31 1.47 -0.84 8.39
N GLY A 32 2.53 -0.48 9.12
CA GLY A 32 2.67 -0.68 10.58
C GLY A 32 1.59 -0.07 11.46
N ASP A 33 0.75 0.82 10.93
CA ASP A 33 -0.36 1.44 11.66
C ASP A 33 -1.68 0.63 11.58
N MET A 34 -1.71 -0.48 10.81
CA MET A 34 -2.87 -1.37 10.70
C MET A 34 -2.57 -2.73 11.36
N ALA A 35 -2.79 -2.81 12.67
CA ALA A 35 -2.60 -4.03 13.45
C ALA A 35 -3.42 -5.21 12.87
N GLY A 36 -2.73 -6.29 12.49
CA GLY A 36 -3.32 -7.59 12.15
C GLY A 36 -3.24 -8.03 10.67
N PHE A 37 -3.02 -7.12 9.71
CA PHE A 37 -2.94 -7.50 8.28
C PHE A 37 -1.50 -7.49 7.72
N CYS A 38 -0.59 -6.79 8.39
CA CYS A 38 0.72 -6.41 7.85
C CYS A 38 1.91 -7.24 8.35
N GLU A 39 1.72 -8.36 9.05
CA GLU A 39 2.82 -9.26 9.47
C GLU A 39 3.40 -10.09 8.30
N ARG A 40 3.33 -9.58 7.08
CA ARG A 40 3.75 -10.29 5.87
C ARG A 40 5.10 -9.83 5.32
N ALA A 41 5.79 -8.83 5.90
CA ALA A 41 7.20 -8.55 5.62
C ALA A 41 7.87 -7.60 6.64
N PRO A 42 9.19 -7.75 6.93
CA PRO A 42 9.96 -6.79 7.74
C PRO A 42 9.88 -5.36 7.20
N LEU A 43 9.87 -5.21 5.88
CA LEU A 43 9.52 -3.96 5.23
C LEU A 43 8.23 -4.14 4.43
N HIS A 44 7.16 -3.46 4.88
CA HIS A 44 5.89 -3.39 4.15
C HIS A 44 5.35 -1.95 4.14
N PHE A 45 5.28 -1.38 2.95
CA PHE A 45 4.65 -0.06 2.72
C PHE A 45 3.68 -0.11 1.53
N LEU A 46 2.81 0.88 1.45
CA LEU A 46 1.83 1.07 0.39
C LEU A 46 2.20 2.31 -0.42
N VAL A 47 2.03 2.26 -1.74
CA VAL A 47 2.02 3.45 -2.60
C VAL A 47 0.61 3.66 -3.14
N ILE A 48 0.06 4.86 -2.99
CA ILE A 48 -1.36 5.15 -3.22
C ILE A 48 -1.51 6.46 -3.99
N PRO A 49 -2.28 6.48 -5.08
CA PRO A 49 -2.51 7.69 -5.84
C PRO A 49 -3.52 8.61 -5.16
N LYS A 50 -3.34 9.92 -5.38
CA LYS A 50 -4.33 10.92 -4.93
C LYS A 50 -5.66 10.78 -5.68
N LYS A 51 -5.62 10.44 -6.97
CA LYS A 51 -6.82 10.12 -7.75
C LYS A 51 -7.46 8.87 -7.16
N HIS A 52 -8.75 8.91 -6.90
CA HIS A 52 -9.49 7.75 -6.46
C HIS A 52 -9.77 6.82 -7.65
N ILE A 53 -9.12 5.66 -7.66
CA ILE A 53 -9.35 4.56 -8.60
C ILE A 53 -9.75 3.35 -7.74
N PRO A 54 -10.96 2.79 -7.82
CA PRO A 54 -11.41 1.81 -6.82
C PRO A 54 -10.61 0.51 -6.84
N MET A 55 -10.35 -0.04 -8.02
CA MET A 55 -9.66 -1.31 -8.22
C MET A 55 -8.66 -1.24 -9.38
N PRO A 56 -7.67 -2.15 -9.43
CA PRO A 56 -6.75 -2.24 -10.57
C PRO A 56 -7.46 -2.39 -11.93
N VAL A 57 -8.58 -3.11 -11.99
CA VAL A 57 -9.37 -3.28 -13.23
C VAL A 57 -9.99 -1.98 -13.74
N ASP A 58 -10.12 -0.97 -12.89
CA ASP A 58 -10.72 0.32 -13.25
C ASP A 58 -9.72 1.31 -13.85
N VAL A 59 -8.43 0.96 -13.93
CA VAL A 59 -7.37 1.79 -14.52
C VAL A 59 -7.66 2.03 -16.01
N GLN A 60 -7.70 3.30 -16.41
CA GLN A 60 -7.90 3.73 -17.80
C GLN A 60 -6.60 4.21 -18.44
N VAL A 61 -6.63 4.47 -19.75
CA VAL A 61 -5.47 4.99 -20.50
C VAL A 61 -4.93 6.30 -19.90
N GLU A 62 -5.81 7.16 -19.39
CA GLU A 62 -5.43 8.42 -18.77
C GLU A 62 -4.72 8.24 -17.41
N ASP A 63 -4.79 7.03 -16.84
CA ASP A 63 -4.16 6.67 -15.56
C ASP A 63 -2.78 6.03 -15.70
N GLU A 64 -2.34 5.71 -16.92
CA GLU A 64 -1.02 5.10 -17.15
C GLU A 64 0.12 5.91 -16.53
N ALA A 65 0.06 7.24 -16.65
CA ALA A 65 1.05 8.14 -16.07
C ALA A 65 1.06 8.09 -14.53
N VAL A 66 -0.10 7.94 -13.88
CA VAL A 66 -0.15 7.82 -12.41
C VAL A 66 0.35 6.46 -11.96
N CYS A 67 0.01 5.38 -12.67
CA CYS A 67 0.52 4.03 -12.39
C CYS A 67 2.05 3.97 -12.55
N GLY A 68 2.60 4.55 -13.62
CA GLY A 68 4.05 4.66 -13.81
C GLY A 68 4.73 5.45 -12.69
N LYS A 69 4.12 6.55 -12.24
CA LYS A 69 4.61 7.32 -11.09
C LYS A 69 4.59 6.49 -9.79
N MET A 70 3.57 5.67 -9.58
CA MET A 70 3.49 4.78 -8.41
C MET A 70 4.68 3.80 -8.40
N LEU A 71 4.97 3.14 -9.51
CA LEU A 71 6.12 2.24 -9.65
C LEU A 71 7.46 2.96 -9.38
N ARG A 72 7.65 4.15 -9.96
CA ARG A 72 8.86 4.94 -9.72
C ARG A 72 9.04 5.29 -8.23
N VAL A 73 7.97 5.75 -7.58
CA VAL A 73 7.99 6.08 -6.14
C VAL A 73 8.33 4.86 -5.29
N ALA A 74 7.79 3.69 -5.62
CA ALA A 74 8.13 2.45 -4.94
C ALA A 74 9.61 2.08 -5.09
N ALA A 75 10.16 2.19 -6.31
CA ALA A 75 11.57 1.92 -6.56
C ALA A 75 12.50 2.91 -5.83
N ASP A 76 12.12 4.19 -5.76
CA ASP A 76 12.88 5.20 -5.02
C ASP A 76 12.92 4.88 -3.52
N ILE A 77 11.79 4.46 -2.94
CA ILE A 77 11.73 4.05 -1.52
C ILE A 77 12.49 2.74 -1.30
N ALA A 78 12.40 1.78 -2.23
CA ALA A 78 13.13 0.52 -2.13
C ALA A 78 14.65 0.76 -2.06
N ARG A 79 15.19 1.66 -2.90
CA ARG A 79 16.59 2.11 -2.85
C ARG A 79 16.95 2.78 -1.54
N GLU A 80 16.09 3.66 -1.02
CA GLU A 80 16.32 4.32 0.27
C GLU A 80 16.32 3.36 1.46
N LYS A 81 15.61 2.23 1.33
CA LYS A 81 15.51 1.19 2.37
C LYS A 81 16.49 0.03 2.17
N GLY A 82 17.37 0.08 1.15
CA GLY A 82 18.38 -0.94 0.89
C GLY A 82 17.81 -2.30 0.48
N ILE A 83 16.64 -2.30 -0.19
CA ILE A 83 15.96 -3.52 -0.66
C ILE A 83 15.77 -3.54 -2.18
N GLU A 84 16.46 -2.65 -2.90
CA GLU A 84 16.32 -2.45 -4.35
C GLU A 84 16.55 -3.72 -5.17
N ASP A 85 17.40 -4.61 -4.68
CA ASP A 85 17.73 -5.87 -5.34
C ASP A 85 16.65 -6.94 -5.17
N SER A 86 15.79 -6.83 -4.15
CA SER A 86 14.81 -7.85 -3.82
C SER A 86 13.61 -7.31 -3.05
N TYR A 87 12.50 -7.12 -3.78
CA TYR A 87 11.19 -6.82 -3.22
C TYR A 87 10.06 -7.29 -4.13
N ARG A 88 8.86 -7.38 -3.58
CA ARG A 88 7.65 -7.76 -4.31
C ARG A 88 6.67 -6.60 -4.35
N ILE A 89 6.06 -6.40 -5.52
CA ILE A 89 4.92 -5.52 -5.72
C ILE A 89 3.64 -6.35 -5.82
N VAL A 90 2.58 -5.98 -5.09
CA VAL A 90 1.28 -6.66 -5.16
C VAL A 90 0.14 -5.65 -5.30
N PHE A 91 -0.78 -5.95 -6.22
CA PHE A 91 -2.09 -5.32 -6.34
C PHE A 91 -3.16 -6.39 -6.14
N ASN A 92 -4.17 -6.09 -5.31
CA ASN A 92 -5.32 -6.94 -5.14
C ASN A 92 -6.51 -6.34 -5.89
N ASN A 93 -7.24 -7.17 -6.64
CA ASN A 93 -8.43 -6.75 -7.38
C ASN A 93 -9.67 -7.50 -6.89
N GLY A 94 -10.52 -6.81 -6.13
CA GLY A 94 -11.76 -7.35 -5.58
C GLY A 94 -11.58 -8.08 -4.24
N ALA A 95 -12.70 -8.24 -3.52
CA ALA A 95 -12.72 -8.75 -2.15
C ALA A 95 -12.15 -10.18 -2.03
N LYS A 96 -12.43 -11.06 -3.01
CA LYS A 96 -11.95 -12.46 -3.02
C LYS A 96 -10.42 -12.57 -3.15
N SER A 97 -9.78 -11.54 -3.70
CA SER A 97 -8.32 -11.43 -3.81
C SER A 97 -7.70 -10.72 -2.59
N GLY A 98 -8.46 -10.50 -1.52
CA GLY A 98 -7.98 -9.86 -0.29
C GLY A 98 -7.95 -8.33 -0.35
N GLN A 99 -8.65 -7.69 -1.30
CA GLN A 99 -8.83 -6.24 -1.29
C GLN A 99 -9.85 -5.83 -0.22
N VAL A 100 -9.39 -5.09 0.79
CA VAL A 100 -10.24 -4.58 1.89
C VAL A 100 -10.57 -3.10 1.72
N VAL A 101 -9.67 -2.33 1.11
CA VAL A 101 -9.86 -0.91 0.79
C VAL A 101 -10.02 -0.75 -0.72
N PHE A 102 -11.18 -0.25 -1.15
CA PHE A 102 -11.49 0.00 -2.56
C PHE A 102 -10.96 1.36 -3.03
N HIS A 103 -9.65 1.52 -2.89
CA HIS A 103 -8.83 2.60 -3.46
C HIS A 103 -7.52 1.96 -3.88
N LEU A 104 -7.08 2.15 -5.12
CA LEU A 104 -5.88 1.55 -5.69
C LEU A 104 -4.68 1.76 -4.76
N HIS A 105 -4.12 0.67 -4.27
CA HIS A 105 -2.93 0.71 -3.42
C HIS A 105 -1.99 -0.40 -3.83
N MET A 106 -0.71 -0.04 -3.96
CA MET A 106 0.35 -0.94 -4.36
C MET A 106 1.11 -1.36 -3.11
N HIS A 107 1.09 -2.65 -2.78
CA HIS A 107 1.88 -3.19 -1.67
C HIS A 107 3.32 -3.40 -2.12
N ILE A 108 4.28 -2.95 -1.33
CA ILE A 108 5.70 -3.26 -1.50
C ILE A 108 6.12 -4.08 -0.28
N LEU A 109 6.61 -5.29 -0.53
CA LEU A 109 7.06 -6.23 0.50
C LEU A 109 8.53 -6.57 0.28
N GLY A 110 9.39 -6.35 1.28
CA GLY A 110 10.82 -6.59 1.18
C GLY A 110 11.48 -6.90 2.52
N GLY A 111 12.80 -7.08 2.50
CA GLY A 111 13.60 -7.33 3.72
C GLY A 111 13.60 -8.78 4.20
N LYS A 112 13.34 -9.76 3.30
CA LYS A 112 13.49 -11.19 3.61
C LYS A 112 14.03 -11.94 2.40
N ASP A 113 14.97 -12.85 2.63
CA ASP A 113 15.62 -13.66 1.59
C ASP A 113 14.76 -14.80 1.03
N LYS A 114 13.53 -14.96 1.52
CA LYS A 114 12.59 -16.00 1.08
C LYS A 114 11.35 -15.36 0.43
N PRO A 115 10.83 -15.94 -0.66
CA PRO A 115 9.61 -15.45 -1.28
C PRO A 115 8.42 -15.54 -0.31
N TRP A 116 7.61 -14.49 -0.28
CA TRP A 116 6.38 -14.48 0.51
C TRP A 116 5.33 -15.42 -0.11
N PRO A 117 4.53 -16.14 0.69
CA PRO A 117 3.38 -16.86 0.16
C PRO A 117 2.35 -15.85 -0.39
N ILE A 118 1.61 -16.27 -1.42
CA ILE A 118 0.49 -15.53 -2.03
C ILE A 118 -0.79 -15.94 -1.31
#